data_AF-A0A150ALL8-F1
#
_entry.id   AF-A0A150ALL8-F1
#
_cell.length_a   1.000
_cell.length_b   1.000
_cell.length_c   1.000
_cell.angle_alpha   90.00
_cell.angle_beta   90.00
_cell.angle_gamma   90.00
#
_symmetry.space_group_name_H-M   'P 1'
#
loop_
_entity.id
_entity.type
_entity.pdbx_description
1 polymer ?
#
loop_
_entity_poly.entity_id
_entity_poly.type
_entity_poly.pdbx_seq_one_letter_code
_entity_poly.pdbx_strand_id
1 'polypeptide(L)' 'DHNVILISTLPNVSNKRKNPGTYLSKDAGKTWVKINKGNGQSDRINDIAIDNYTPDKFYVSTYGSGWYVTFKEEEL' A
#
# COMPACT_ATOMS: atom_id res chain seq x y z
N ASP A 1 -8.12 13.27 3.39
CA ASP A 1 -7.56 14.17 2.38
C ASP A 1 -7.97 13.67 1.00
N HIS A 2 -8.54 14.52 0.15
CA HIS A 2 -8.98 14.14 -1.20
C HIS A 2 -7.82 13.82 -2.15
N ASN A 3 -6.60 14.24 -1.83
CA ASN A 3 -5.41 13.97 -2.65
C ASN A 3 -4.78 12.60 -2.38
N VAL A 4 -5.20 11.91 -1.32
CA VAL A 4 -4.63 10.64 -0.92
C VAL A 4 -5.38 9.49 -1.61
N ILE A 5 -4.63 8.69 -2.36
CA ILE A 5 -5.15 7.50 -3.04
C ILE A 5 -4.27 6.31 -2.68
N LEU A 6 -4.91 5.25 -2.20
CA LEU A 6 -4.29 3.98 -1.86
C LEU A 6 -4.81 2.90 -2.83
N ILE A 7 -3.90 2.21 -3.51
CA ILE A 7 -4.24 1.14 -4.46
C ILE A 7 -3.37 -0.08 -4.20
N SER A 8 -3.97 -1.26 -4.23
CA SER A 8 -3.25 -2.53 -4.30
C SER A 8 -3.37 -3.13 -5.69
N THR A 9 -2.26 -3.64 -6.23
CA THR A 9 -2.26 -4.40 -7.49
C THR A 9 -1.94 -5.86 -7.22
N LEU A 10 -2.78 -6.75 -7.73
CA LEU A 10 -2.54 -8.18 -7.65
C LEU A 10 -1.51 -8.62 -8.71
N PRO A 11 -0.74 -9.68 -8.45
CA PRO A 11 0.17 -10.23 -9.42
C PRO A 11 -0.60 -10.68 -10.66
N ASN A 12 -0.20 -10.18 -11.82
CA ASN A 12 -0.70 -10.69 -13.08
C ASN A 12 -0.17 -12.13 -13.28
N VAL A 13 -1.08 -13.07 -13.50
CA VAL A 13 -0.76 -14.50 -13.69
C VAL A 13 -0.36 -14.85 -15.13
N SER A 14 -0.72 -14.01 -16.12
CA SER A 14 -0.42 -14.24 -17.54
C SER A 14 0.87 -13.56 -18.01
N ASN A 15 1.24 -12.43 -17.42
CA ASN A 15 2.42 -11.66 -17.80
C ASN A 15 3.50 -11.68 -16.71
N LYS A 16 4.71 -12.14 -17.05
CA LYS A 16 5.86 -12.24 -16.11
C LYS A 16 6.40 -10.88 -15.61
N ARG A 17 5.96 -9.76 -16.20
CA ARG A 17 6.29 -8.42 -15.69
C ARG A 17 5.38 -8.12 -14.50
N LYS A 18 5.92 -8.33 -13.30
CA LYS A 18 5.21 -8.24 -12.02
C LYS A 18 5.79 -7.09 -11.20
N ASN A 19 4.92 -6.21 -10.70
CA ASN A 19 5.26 -5.37 -9.55
C ASN A 19 4.03 -5.24 -8.63
N PRO A 20 3.57 -6.36 -8.03
CA PRO A 20 2.38 -6.34 -7.20
C PRO A 20 2.61 -5.61 -5.87
N GLY A 21 1.49 -5.28 -5.25
CA GLY A 21 1.40 -4.77 -3.88
C GLY A 21 0.83 -3.36 -3.82
N THR A 22 1.17 -2.63 -2.77
CA THR A 22 0.46 -1.40 -2.41
C THR A 22 1.22 -0.16 -2.86
N TYR A 23 0.47 0.77 -3.43
CA TYR A 23 0.92 2.04 -3.97
C TYR A 23 0.12 3.17 -3.35
N LEU A 24 0.81 4.26 -3.02
CA LEU A 24 0.26 5.46 -2.41
C LEU A 24 0.55 6.64 -3.33
N SER A 25 -0.48 7.43 -3.60
CA SER A 25 -0.36 8.79 -4.11
C SER A 25 -0.84 9.76 -3.03
N LYS A 26 -0.15 10.90 -2.90
CA LYS A 26 -0.54 12.02 -2.01
C LYS A 26 -0.82 13.29 -2.82
N ASP A 27 -0.93 13.18 -4.13
CA ASP A 27 -1.06 14.29 -5.08
C ASP A 27 -2.15 14.05 -6.14
N ALA A 28 -3.23 13.39 -5.72
CA ALA A 28 -4.38 13.05 -6.56
C ALA A 28 -4.03 12.19 -7.80
N GLY A 29 -3.05 11.30 -7.65
CA GLY A 29 -2.66 10.32 -8.66
C GLY A 29 -1.60 10.79 -9.65
N LYS A 30 -0.98 11.96 -9.46
CA LYS A 30 0.09 12.47 -10.34
C LYS A 30 1.38 11.67 -10.16
N THR A 31 1.73 11.32 -8.92
CA THR A 31 2.89 10.49 -8.58
C THR A 31 2.49 9.36 -7.64
N TRP A 32 3.28 8.28 -7.67
CA TRP A 32 3.01 7.04 -6.93
C TRP A 32 4.28 6.52 -6.27
N VAL A 33 4.16 6.16 -5.00
CA VAL A 33 5.22 5.52 -4.21
C VAL A 33 4.78 4.13 -3.83
N LYS A 34 5.67 3.14 -3.98
CA LYS A 34 5.42 1.77 -3.55
C LYS A 34 5.71 1.63 -2.05
N ILE A 35 4.73 1.20 -1.26
CA ILE A 35 4.79 1.20 0.22
C ILE A 35 4.76 -0.20 0.82
N ASN A 36 5.67 -1.07 0.36
CA ASN A 36 5.70 -2.49 0.76
C ASN A 36 6.89 -2.88 1.66
N LYS A 37 7.67 -1.91 2.13
CA LYS A 37 8.84 -2.18 2.99
C LYS A 37 8.37 -2.90 4.27
N GLY A 38 8.99 -4.03 4.59
CA GLY A 38 8.59 -4.86 5.74
C GLY A 38 7.38 -5.76 5.51
N ASN A 39 6.68 -5.66 4.38
CA ASN A 39 5.59 -6.57 4.02
C ASN A 39 6.16 -7.85 3.38
N GLY A 40 6.10 -8.96 4.14
CA GLY A 40 6.65 -10.25 3.73
C GLY A 40 5.91 -10.94 2.57
N GLN A 41 4.69 -10.52 2.25
CA GLN A 41 3.87 -11.08 1.16
C GLN A 41 3.14 -9.98 0.38
N SER A 42 3.92 -9.02 -0.11
CA SER A 42 3.36 -7.89 -0.85
C SER A 42 2.72 -8.26 -2.21
N ASP A 43 2.87 -9.50 -2.66
CA ASP A 43 2.18 -10.05 -3.83
C ASP A 43 0.79 -10.64 -3.51
N ARG A 44 0.37 -10.66 -2.24
CA ARG A 44 -0.90 -11.25 -1.80
C ARG A 44 -1.66 -10.32 -0.85
N ILE A 45 -2.02 -9.14 -1.35
CA ILE A 45 -2.83 -8.17 -0.62
C ILE A 45 -4.29 -8.58 -0.66
N ASN A 46 -4.94 -8.66 0.50
CA ASN A 46 -6.37 -8.99 0.60
C ASN A 46 -7.24 -7.76 0.84
N ASP A 47 -6.72 -6.78 1.58
CA ASP A 47 -7.45 -5.55 1.90
C ASP A 47 -6.49 -4.39 2.20
N ILE A 48 -6.98 -3.17 1.99
CA ILE A 48 -6.28 -1.91 2.25
C ILE A 48 -7.24 -0.89 2.88
N ALA A 49 -6.75 -0.10 3.82
CA ALA A 49 -7.57 0.93 4.46
C ALA A 49 -6.77 2.21 4.76
N ILE A 50 -7.44 3.35 4.63
CA ILE A 50 -6.94 4.65 5.05
C ILE A 50 -7.57 4.98 6.41
N ASP A 51 -6.75 5.37 7.39
CA ASP A 51 -7.26 5.95 8.63
C ASP A 51 -7.76 7.38 8.38
N ASN A 52 -9.06 7.60 8.48
CA ASN A 52 -9.65 8.91 8.22
C ASN A 52 -9.52 9.89 9.41
N TYR A 53 -9.07 9.40 10.58
CA TYR A 53 -8.91 10.21 11.79
C TYR A 53 -7.45 10.52 12.09
N THR A 54 -6.54 9.63 11.68
CA THR A 54 -5.09 9.80 11.85
C THR A 54 -4.43 10.04 10.49
N PRO A 55 -4.02 11.29 10.18
CA PRO A 55 -3.34 11.60 8.92
C PRO A 55 -2.12 10.70 8.69
N ASP A 56 -1.91 10.31 7.44
CA ASP A 56 -0.77 9.49 7.00
C ASP A 56 -0.68 8.09 7.61
N LYS A 57 -1.76 7.58 8.21
CA LYS A 57 -1.83 6.20 8.70
C LYS A 57 -2.61 5.31 7.74
N PHE A 58 -1.97 4.23 7.30
CA PHE A 58 -2.52 3.29 6.32
C PHE A 58 -2.35 1.85 6.80
N TYR A 59 -3.32 1.01 6.47
CA TYR A 59 -3.33 -0.41 6.81
C TYR A 59 -3.34 -1.26 5.55
N VAL A 60 -2.65 -2.39 5.62
CA VAL A 60 -2.61 -3.41 4.56
C VAL A 60 -2.71 -4.77 5.22
N SER A 61 -3.56 -5.66 4.69
CA SER A 61 -3.60 -7.06 5.11
C SER A 61 -3.12 -7.99 4.01
N THR A 62 -2.47 -9.09 4.37
CA THR A 62 -1.99 -10.10 3.42
C THR A 62 -2.57 -11.48 3.70
N TYR A 63 -2.51 -12.34 2.68
CA TYR A 63 -2.97 -13.72 2.78
C TYR A 63 -2.02 -14.60 3.62
N GLY A 64 -2.25 -14.65 4.93
CA GLY A 64 -1.54 -15.55 5.84
C GLY A 64 -0.26 -14.99 6.44
N SER A 65 0.03 -13.69 6.27
CA SER A 65 1.15 -13.00 6.94
C SER A 65 0.72 -11.75 7.73
N GLY A 66 -0.55 -11.73 8.17
CA GLY A 66 -1.08 -10.72 9.09
C GLY A 66 -1.42 -9.39 8.43
N TRP A 67 -1.39 -8.33 9.24
CA TRP A 67 -1.63 -6.95 8.84
C TRP A 67 -0.42 -6.08 9.14
N TYR A 68 -0.24 -5.05 8.32
CA TYR A 68 0.86 -4.10 8.36
C TYR A 68 0.29 -2.71 8.49
N VAL A 69 1.00 -1.85 9.22
CA VAL A 69 0.68 -0.43 9.33
C VAL A 69 1.87 0.37 8.83
N THR A 70 1.58 1.43 8.09
CA THR A 70 2.56 2.48 7.83
C THR A 70 1.98 3.79 8.34
N PHE A 71 2.86 4.61 8.89
CA PHE A 71 2.64 5.97 9.31
C PHE A 71 3.76 6.82 8.73
N LYS A 72 3.62 8.13 8.78
CA LYS A 72 4.68 9.06 8.35
C LYS A 72 6.01 8.63 8.99
N GLU A 73 7.04 8.40 8.16
CA GLU A 73 8.41 8.25 8.66
C GLU A 73 8.76 9.62 9.29
N GLU A 74 8.87 9.68 10.61
CA GLU A 74 9.56 10.81 11.24
C GLU A 74 11.01 10.71 10.77
N GLU A 75 11.51 11.78 10.14
CA GLU A 75 12.94 11.88 9.85
C GLU A 75 13.68 11.74 11.18
N LEU A 76 14.37 10.60 11.37
CA LEU A 76 15.32 10.39 12.45
C LEU A 76 16.63 11.13 12.13
#